data_AF-E0VPZ6-F1
#
_entry.id   AF-E0VPZ6-F1
#
_cell.length_a   1.000
_cell.length_b   1.000
_cell.length_c   1.000
_cell.angle_alpha   90.00
_cell.angle_beta   90.00
_cell.angle_gamma   90.00
#
_symmetry.space_group_name_H-M   'P 1'
#
loop_
_entity.id
_entity.type
_entity.pdbx_description
1 polymer ?
#
loop_
_entity_poly.entity_id
_entity_poly.type
_entity_poly.pdbx_seq_one_letter_code
_entity_poly.pdbx_strand_id
1 'polypeptide(L)'
;MYNEFQIKTGLKKQEETPLGVNQWTEDYKLLEWGPRGLFPEYLEMIIQYGFVTIFVAAFPLAPLFALLNNILEMRLDGQKFLKYYRRPVPRRVKNIGVWYTILDVLNRISVITNVSLRMDLHLRIFYYFDL
;
A
#
# COMPACT_ATOMS: atom_id res chain seq x y z
N MET A 1 13.23 46.40 21.54
CA MET A 1 13.16 45.17 22.36
C MET A 1 11.69 44.86 22.60
N TYR A 2 11.02 44.19 21.65
CA TYR A 2 9.89 43.28 21.88
C TYR A 2 9.78 42.39 20.64
N ASN A 3 9.87 41.08 20.87
CA ASN A 3 9.71 40.02 19.88
C ASN A 3 8.23 39.78 19.61
N GLU A 4 7.86 39.51 18.37
CA GLU A 4 6.59 38.87 18.05
C GLU A 4 6.90 37.53 17.37
N PHE A 5 7.02 36.49 18.20
CA PHE A 5 7.09 35.11 17.77
C PHE A 5 5.71 34.71 17.23
N GLN A 6 5.46 34.96 15.95
CA GLN A 6 4.23 34.51 15.28
C GLN A 6 4.37 33.03 14.93
N ILE A 7 4.07 32.18 15.92
CA ILE A 7 3.73 30.77 15.69
C ILE A 7 2.41 30.76 14.92
N LYS A 8 2.45 30.53 13.61
CA LYS A 8 1.25 30.30 12.80
C LYS A 8 1.18 28.84 12.36
N THR A 9 0.43 28.12 13.18
CA THR A 9 -0.16 26.81 12.99
C THR A 9 -0.77 26.65 11.59
N GLY A 10 -0.16 25.81 10.76
CA GLY A 10 -0.79 24.58 10.24
C GLY A 10 -2.02 24.60 9.33
N LEU A 11 -2.61 25.72 8.90
CA LEU A 11 -3.67 25.71 7.88
C LEU A 11 -3.52 26.88 6.91
N LYS A 12 -2.85 26.64 5.78
CA LYS A 12 -2.72 27.63 4.70
C LYS A 12 -4.01 27.67 3.89
N LYS A 13 -4.69 28.81 4.04
CA LYS A 13 -5.84 29.32 3.29
C LYS A 13 -5.69 29.07 1.79
N GLN A 14 -6.74 28.52 1.17
CA GLN A 14 -6.85 28.30 -0.27
C GLN A 14 -6.93 29.70 -0.94
N GLU A 15 -5.79 30.16 -1.42
CA GLU A 15 -5.61 31.49 -2.03
C GLU A 15 -5.77 31.33 -3.55
N GLU A 16 -6.79 31.97 -4.11
CA GLU A 16 -7.09 31.96 -5.55
C GLU A 16 -5.85 32.46 -6.33
N THR A 17 -5.31 31.61 -7.20
CA THR A 17 -4.02 31.86 -7.86
C THR A 17 -4.14 32.92 -8.96
N PRO A 18 -3.36 34.01 -8.93
CA PRO A 18 -3.28 34.95 -10.04
C PRO A 18 -2.68 34.27 -11.28
N LEU A 19 -3.25 34.53 -12.45
CA LEU A 19 -2.74 34.08 -13.75
C LEU A 19 -1.27 34.50 -13.91
N GLY A 20 -0.35 33.52 -13.97
CA GLY A 20 1.07 33.77 -14.26
C GLY A 20 2.10 33.28 -13.22
N VAL A 21 1.78 32.27 -12.40
CA VAL A 21 2.77 31.66 -11.50
C VAL A 21 3.64 30.65 -12.27
N ASN A 22 4.96 30.71 -12.06
CA ASN A 22 5.90 29.79 -12.70
C ASN A 22 5.72 28.36 -12.20
N GLN A 23 5.88 27.36 -13.08
CA GLN A 23 5.69 25.93 -12.75
C GLN A 23 6.51 25.46 -11.54
N TRP A 24 7.74 25.98 -11.37
CA TRP A 24 8.58 25.62 -10.23
C TRP A 24 7.97 26.05 -8.88
N THR A 25 7.27 27.18 -8.83
CA THR A 25 6.65 27.68 -7.59
C THR A 25 5.48 26.79 -7.14
N GLU A 26 4.75 26.20 -8.08
CA GLU A 26 3.71 25.22 -7.78
C GLU A 26 4.32 23.89 -7.32
N ASP A 27 5.39 23.42 -7.98
CA ASP A 27 6.09 22.19 -7.61
C ASP A 27 6.73 22.25 -6.21
N TYR A 28 7.13 23.44 -5.75
CA TYR A 28 7.64 23.64 -4.38
C TYR A 28 6.57 23.50 -3.30
N LYS A 29 5.28 23.58 -3.64
CA LYS A 29 4.17 23.36 -2.69
C LYS A 29 3.86 21.87 -2.49
N LEU A 30 4.33 21.00 -3.38
CA LEU A 30 4.08 19.56 -3.34
C LEU A 30 4.91 18.86 -2.25
N LEU A 31 4.49 17.67 -1.84
CA LEU A 31 5.19 16.89 -0.84
C LEU A 31 6.52 16.37 -1.40
N GLU A 32 7.60 16.50 -0.62
CA GLU A 32 8.88 15.92 -0.99
C GLU A 32 8.86 14.40 -0.90
N TRP A 33 9.49 13.76 -1.88
CA TRP A 33 9.71 12.32 -1.87
C TRP A 33 10.75 11.95 -0.81
N GLY A 34 10.30 11.64 0.39
CA GLY A 34 11.18 11.22 1.47
C GLY A 34 11.99 9.96 1.14
N PRO A 35 13.08 9.67 1.88
CA PRO A 35 13.93 8.50 1.63
C PRO A 35 13.22 7.16 1.78
N ARG A 36 12.04 7.15 2.42
CA ARG A 36 11.18 5.97 2.65
C ARG A 36 9.79 6.13 2.02
N GLY A 37 9.63 7.01 1.04
CA GLY A 37 8.33 7.30 0.41
C GLY A 37 7.72 6.17 -0.43
N LEU A 38 8.38 5.01 -0.53
CA LEU A 38 7.86 3.77 -1.14
C LEU A 38 7.47 2.72 -0.11
N PHE A 39 7.90 2.89 1.13
CA PHE A 39 7.70 1.89 2.18
C PHE A 39 6.21 1.63 2.47
N PRO A 40 5.35 2.66 2.67
CA PRO A 40 3.94 2.42 2.95
C PRO A 40 3.21 1.78 1.76
N GLU A 41 3.57 2.12 0.53
CA GLU A 41 2.98 1.56 -0.69
C GLU A 41 3.31 0.06 -0.84
N TYR A 42 4.57 -0.33 -0.60
CA TYR A 42 4.94 -1.75 -0.59
C TYR A 42 4.29 -2.51 0.58
N LEU A 43 4.18 -1.87 1.76
CA LEU A 43 3.57 -2.48 2.94
C LEU A 43 2.10 -2.80 2.68
N GLU A 44 1.35 -1.85 2.10
CA GLU A 44 -0.05 -2.01 1.75
C GLU A 44 -0.27 -3.19 0.80
N MET A 45 0.51 -3.27 -0.28
CA MET A 45 0.44 -4.38 -1.23
C MET A 45 0.74 -5.74 -0.58
N ILE A 46 1.71 -5.80 0.33
CA ILE A 46 2.10 -7.04 1.01
C ILE A 46 1.06 -7.47 2.03
N ILE A 47 0.45 -6.54 2.75
CA ILE A 47 -0.65 -6.84 3.67
C ILE A 47 -1.83 -7.42 2.88
N GLN A 48 -2.21 -6.80 1.77
CA GLN A 48 -3.27 -7.32 0.90
C GLN A 48 -2.93 -8.72 0.38
N TYR A 49 -1.70 -8.95 -0.09
CA TYR A 49 -1.24 -10.28 -0.50
C TYR A 49 -1.29 -11.31 0.65
N GLY A 50 -0.87 -10.92 1.85
CA GLY A 50 -0.90 -11.77 3.04
C GLY A 50 -2.31 -12.22 3.39
N PHE A 51 -3.27 -11.29 3.39
CA PHE A 51 -4.68 -11.64 3.64
C PHE A 51 -5.24 -12.60 2.59
N VAL A 52 -4.96 -12.36 1.30
CA VAL A 52 -5.45 -13.23 0.23
C VAL A 52 -4.84 -14.63 0.33
N THR A 53 -3.55 -14.74 0.58
CA THR A 53 -2.84 -16.03 0.56
C THR A 53 -3.08 -16.86 1.81
N ILE A 54 -3.17 -16.27 3.00
CA ILE A 54 -3.36 -17.01 4.25
C ILE A 54 -4.79 -17.56 4.39
N PHE A 55 -5.79 -16.84 3.86
CA PHE A 55 -7.21 -17.16 4.04
C PHE A 55 -7.92 -17.70 2.79
N VAL A 56 -7.18 -18.03 1.73
CA VAL A 56 -7.78 -18.52 0.47
C VAL A 56 -8.57 -19.82 0.66
N ALA A 57 -8.14 -20.70 1.57
CA ALA A 57 -8.85 -21.95 1.85
C ALA A 57 -10.22 -21.74 2.53
N ALA A 58 -10.40 -20.62 3.24
CA ALA A 58 -11.66 -20.27 3.90
C ALA A 58 -12.59 -19.45 3.00
N PHE A 59 -12.03 -18.57 2.16
CA PHE A 59 -12.82 -17.72 1.26
C PHE A 59 -12.24 -17.70 -0.17
N PRO A 60 -12.73 -18.55 -1.08
CA PRO A 60 -12.17 -18.68 -2.42
C PRO A 60 -12.40 -17.45 -3.33
N LEU A 61 -13.30 -16.53 -2.95
CA LEU A 61 -13.54 -15.28 -3.69
C LEU A 61 -12.59 -14.14 -3.28
N ALA A 62 -11.77 -14.29 -2.23
CA ALA A 62 -10.81 -13.26 -1.80
C ALA A 62 -9.91 -12.74 -2.93
N PRO A 63 -9.38 -13.60 -3.84
CA PRO A 63 -8.52 -13.14 -4.93
C PRO A 63 -9.22 -12.21 -5.92
N LEU A 64 -10.53 -12.35 -6.12
CA LEU A 64 -11.30 -11.48 -7.03
C LEU A 64 -11.42 -10.06 -6.47
N PHE A 65 -11.71 -9.95 -5.17
CA PHE A 65 -11.75 -8.64 -4.49
C PHE A 65 -10.37 -7.98 -4.49
N ALA A 66 -9.30 -8.75 -4.28
CA ALA A 66 -7.95 -8.24 -4.34
C ALA A 66 -7.56 -7.77 -5.75
N LEU A 67 -8.01 -8.45 -6.80
CA LEU A 67 -7.76 -8.02 -8.18
C LEU A 67 -8.46 -6.70 -8.48
N LEU A 68 -9.71 -6.56 -8.07
CA LEU A 68 -10.45 -5.30 -8.23
C LEU A 68 -9.78 -4.17 -7.44
N ASN A 69 -9.37 -4.44 -6.20
CA ASN A 69 -8.66 -3.46 -5.38
C ASN A 69 -7.33 -3.05 -6.05
N ASN A 70 -6.53 -4.00 -6.53
CA ASN A 70 -5.26 -3.71 -7.22
C ASN A 70 -5.43 -2.83 -8.47
N ILE A 71 -6.52 -3.00 -9.23
CA ILE A 71 -6.78 -2.16 -10.41
C ILE A 71 -7.13 -0.73 -10.01
N LEU A 72 -7.97 -0.55 -8.98
CA LEU A 72 -8.30 0.77 -8.46
C LEU A 72 -7.07 1.44 -7.85
N GLU A 73 -6.31 0.69 -7.04
CA GLU A 73 -5.12 1.16 -6.34
C GLU A 73 -4.05 1.65 -7.32
N MET A 74 -3.76 0.90 -8.39
CA MET A 74 -2.83 1.34 -9.43
C MET A 74 -3.22 2.69 -10.06
N ARG A 75 -4.52 2.96 -10.22
CA ARG A 75 -5.00 4.23 -10.78
C ARG A 75 -4.91 5.36 -9.76
N LEU A 76 -5.30 5.09 -8.52
CA LEU A 76 -5.26 6.06 -7.42
C LEU A 76 -3.82 6.43 -7.08
N ASP A 77 -2.91 5.47 -6.98
CA ASP A 77 -1.49 5.71 -6.78
C ASP A 77 -0.87 6.50 -7.93
N GLY A 78 -1.23 6.18 -9.18
CA GLY A 78 -0.79 6.94 -10.34
C GLY A 78 -1.22 8.41 -10.26
N GLN A 79 -2.49 8.68 -9.92
CA GLN A 79 -2.98 10.04 -9.71
C GLN A 79 -2.32 10.72 -8.50
N LYS A 80 -2.07 9.95 -7.43
CA LYS A 80 -1.43 10.43 -6.20
C LYS A 80 -0.01 10.93 -6.50
N PHE A 81 0.79 10.15 -7.23
CA PHE A 81 2.14 10.52 -7.61
C PHE A 81 2.20 11.72 -8.55
N LEU A 82 1.22 11.86 -9.44
CA LEU A 82 1.17 13.00 -10.38
C LEU A 82 0.72 14.31 -9.73
N LYS A 83 -0.15 14.24 -8.72
CA LYS A 83 -0.80 15.44 -8.15
C LYS A 83 -0.22 15.91 -6.81
N TYR A 84 0.29 15.01 -5.97
CA TYR A 84 0.66 15.33 -4.59
C TYR A 84 2.17 15.32 -4.33
N TYR A 85 2.95 14.67 -5.18
CA TYR A 85 4.40 14.53 -4.99
C TYR A 85 5.18 15.32 -6.02
N ARG A 86 6.29 15.92 -5.57
CA ARG A 86 7.28 16.48 -6.49
C ARG A 86 8.01 15.35 -7.21
N ARG A 87 8.37 15.56 -8.48
CA ARG A 87 9.06 14.55 -9.31
C ARG A 87 10.29 13.97 -8.57
N PRO A 88 10.30 12.67 -8.21
CA PRO A 88 11.43 12.06 -7.53
C PRO A 88 12.60 11.84 -8.49
N VAL A 89 13.82 11.84 -7.95
CA VAL A 89 15.02 11.52 -8.73
C VAL A 89 15.02 10.02 -9.03
N PRO A 90 15.14 9.61 -10.31
CA PRO A 90 15.11 8.20 -10.66
C PRO A 90 16.32 7.47 -10.06
N ARG A 91 16.05 6.43 -9.26
CA ARG A 91 17.07 5.57 -8.67
C ARG A 91 17.01 4.19 -9.31
N ARG A 92 18.14 3.73 -9.87
CA ARG A 92 18.24 2.35 -10.37
C ARG A 92 18.39 1.40 -9.18
N VAL A 93 17.48 0.44 -9.08
CA VAL A 93 17.52 -0.64 -8.10
C VAL A 93 17.44 -1.98 -8.82
N LYS A 94 18.23 -2.97 -8.37
CA LYS A 94 18.28 -4.29 -9.00
C LYS A 94 17.07 -5.16 -8.63
N ASN A 95 16.57 -5.00 -7.39
CA ASN A 95 15.54 -5.83 -6.76
C ASN A 95 14.68 -4.98 -5.82
N ILE A 96 13.50 -5.48 -5.44
CA ILE A 96 12.64 -4.88 -4.39
C ILE A 96 13.28 -4.94 -2.98
N GLY A 97 14.31 -5.77 -2.79
CA GLY A 97 15.08 -5.86 -1.54
C GLY A 97 14.43 -6.78 -0.50
N VAL A 98 14.31 -6.30 0.74
CA VAL A 98 13.83 -7.06 1.92
C VAL A 98 12.43 -7.63 1.72
N TRP A 99 11.61 -7.00 0.89
CA TRP A 99 10.26 -7.44 0.57
C TRP A 99 10.20 -8.85 -0.03
N TYR A 100 11.23 -9.31 -0.76
CA TYR A 100 11.28 -10.70 -1.23
C TYR A 100 11.34 -11.69 -0.07
N THR A 101 12.19 -11.43 0.92
CA THR A 101 12.31 -12.28 2.10
C THR A 101 11.00 -12.33 2.87
N ILE A 102 10.30 -11.19 2.99
CA ILE A 102 9.00 -11.11 3.65
C ILE A 102 7.95 -11.94 2.90
N LEU A 103 7.90 -11.83 1.57
CA LEU A 103 6.98 -12.62 0.74
C LEU A 103 7.27 -14.13 0.82
N ASP A 104 8.54 -14.55 0.89
CA ASP A 104 8.90 -15.97 1.06
C ASP A 104 8.41 -16.53 2.40
N VAL A 105 8.61 -15.77 3.48
CA VAL A 105 8.11 -16.15 4.82
C VAL A 105 6.58 -16.22 4.83
N LEU A 106 5.89 -15.23 4.25
CA LEU A 106 4.43 -15.23 4.13
C LEU A 106 3.92 -16.43 3.34
N ASN A 107 4.59 -16.81 2.25
CA ASN A 107 4.21 -17.95 1.44
C ASN A 107 4.32 -19.27 2.24
N ARG A 108 5.41 -19.46 3.00
CA ARG A 108 5.58 -20.64 3.86
C ARG A 108 4.49 -20.73 4.93
N ILE A 109 4.16 -19.61 5.56
CA ILE A 109 3.07 -19.55 6.56
C ILE A 109 1.73 -19.85 5.91
N SER A 110 1.46 -19.26 4.74
CA SER A 110 0.22 -19.49 3.97
C SER A 110 0.01 -20.98 3.66
N VAL A 111 1.04 -21.71 3.24
CA VAL A 111 0.92 -23.16 2.97
C VAL A 111 0.52 -23.91 4.24
N ILE A 112 1.16 -23.63 5.38
CA ILE A 112 0.85 -24.28 6.66
C ILE A 112 -0.59 -23.98 7.09
N THR A 113 -1.01 -22.71 7.05
CA THR A 113 -2.36 -22.31 7.45
C THR A 113 -3.44 -22.91 6.54
N ASN A 114 -3.25 -22.86 5.23
CA ASN A 114 -4.23 -23.41 4.28
C ASN A 114 -4.37 -24.93 4.39
N VAL A 115 -3.28 -25.66 4.63
CA VAL A 115 -3.33 -27.10 4.87
C VAL A 115 -4.10 -27.39 6.15
N SER A 116 -3.78 -26.71 7.26
CA SER A 116 -4.51 -26.89 8.53
C SER A 116 -6.01 -26.63 8.38
N LEU A 117 -6.40 -25.55 7.71
CA LEU A 117 -7.81 -25.22 7.43
C LEU A 117 -8.50 -26.29 6.56
N ARG A 118 -7.80 -26.78 5.53
CA ARG A 118 -8.34 -27.81 4.65
C ARG A 118 -8.50 -29.15 5.36
N MET A 119 -7.55 -29.51 6.21
CA MET A 119 -7.58 -30.76 6.98
C MET A 119 -8.73 -30.76 7.99
N ASP A 120 -8.98 -29.64 8.68
CA ASP A 120 -10.12 -29.51 9.59
C ASP A 120 -11.46 -29.72 8.85
N LEU A 121 -11.62 -29.10 7.69
CA LEU A 121 -12.81 -29.30 6.85
C LEU A 121 -12.96 -30.75 6.38
N HIS A 122 -11.85 -31.41 6.04
CA HIS A 122 -11.85 -32.80 5.58
C HIS A 122 -12.25 -33.78 6.68
N LEU A 123 -11.68 -33.64 7.89
CA LEU A 123 -12.01 -34.47 9.05
C LEU A 123 -13.51 -34.35 9.40
N ARG A 124 -14.05 -33.13 9.37
CA ARG A 124 -15.47 -32.89 9.62
C ARG A 124 -16.40 -33.55 8.58
N ILE A 125 -15.98 -33.61 7.31
CA ILE A 125 -16.75 -34.27 6.24
C ILE A 125 -16.71 -35.79 6.41
N PHE A 126 -15.55 -36.39 6.72
CA PHE A 126 -15.42 -37.82 6.97
C PHE A 126 -16.30 -38.28 8.13
N TYR A 127 -16.26 -37.56 9.26
CA TYR A 127 -17.15 -37.83 10.40
C TYR A 127 -18.64 -37.76 10.07
N TYR A 128 -19.05 -36.95 9.09
CA TYR A 128 -20.46 -36.87 8.66
C TYR A 128 -20.85 -38.01 7.70
N PHE A 129 -19.89 -38.59 6.98
CA PHE A 129 -20.16 -39.68 6.02
C PHE A 129 -20.07 -41.07 6.67
N ASP A 130 -19.31 -41.20 7.75
CA ASP A 130 -19.20 -42.44 8.55
C ASP A 130 -20.34 -42.61 9.60
N LEU A 131 -21.36 -41.73 9.61
CA LEU A 131 -22.56 -41.81 10.48
C LEU A 131 -23.83 -41.99 9.63
#